data_AF-A0A0E0A1A4-F1
#
_entry.id   AF-A0A0E0A1A4-F1
#
_cell.length_a   1.000
_cell.length_b   1.000
_cell.length_c   1.000
_cell.angle_alpha   90.00
_cell.angle_beta   90.00
_cell.angle_gamma   90.00
#
_symmetry.space_group_name_H-M   'P 1'
#
loop_
_entity.id
_entity.type
_entity.pdbx_description
1 polymer ?
#
loop_
_entity_poly.entity_id
_entity_poly.type
_entity_poly.pdbx_seq_one_letter_code
_entity_poly.pdbx_strand_id
1 'polypeptide(L)'
;MAVENGAALFGEEELRDVSGVRVGDRFVEVTCGCTSARYGDAVGRLRLFASGELQVSCDCTPGCDQDKLSPAAFEKHSGRETAGRWQNTVWVMVKGDKVALSKTCLLRYYHKKLKSSSANGGGRRPPCHRDEFVRCAGCGKERRFRLRTKEECRLYHDAMARHDWTCKDMPPAGRCRVRVSCEEEEERASRKASRGCTRAATCKGCVRCVCFGCETCRFAGCACQTCVDFYRINCMINS
;
A
#
# COMPACT_ATOMS: atom_id res chain seq x y z
N MET A 1 5.98 -3.90 -31.68
CA MET A 1 6.55 -3.22 -30.51
C MET A 1 5.39 -2.59 -29.75
N ALA A 2 5.04 -3.13 -28.58
CA ALA A 2 3.91 -2.63 -27.79
C ALA A 2 4.43 -1.72 -26.69
N VAL A 3 3.89 -0.50 -26.65
CA VAL A 3 4.15 0.55 -25.67
C VAL A 3 3.46 0.16 -24.37
N GLU A 4 4.21 -0.01 -23.27
CA GLU A 4 3.65 -0.40 -21.97
C GLU A 4 3.50 0.81 -21.03
N ASN A 5 2.26 0.99 -20.56
CA ASN A 5 1.76 2.13 -19.78
C ASN A 5 2.13 2.07 -18.29
N GLY A 6 2.57 3.18 -17.69
CA GLY A 6 2.66 3.34 -16.22
C GLY A 6 1.31 3.46 -15.52
N ALA A 7 0.20 3.30 -16.26
CA ALA A 7 -1.17 3.28 -15.77
C ALA A 7 -1.45 2.15 -14.75
N ALA A 8 -0.58 1.14 -14.65
CA ALA A 8 -0.79 0.00 -13.75
C ALA A 8 -0.31 0.20 -12.30
N LEU A 9 0.39 1.30 -11.98
CA LEU A 9 0.97 1.46 -10.62
C LEU A 9 -0.06 1.83 -9.56
N PHE A 10 -0.98 2.74 -9.88
CA PHE A 10 -1.98 3.25 -8.97
C PHE A 10 -3.31 3.37 -9.73
N GLY A 11 -4.42 3.01 -9.09
CA GLY A 11 -5.74 3.20 -9.69
C GLY A 11 -6.11 4.68 -9.79
N GLU A 12 -6.96 5.04 -10.74
CA GLU A 12 -7.43 6.43 -10.94
C GLU A 12 -8.07 7.01 -9.66
N GLU A 13 -8.87 6.22 -8.94
CA GLU A 13 -9.46 6.64 -7.66
C GLU A 13 -8.42 6.97 -6.59
N GLU A 14 -7.25 6.32 -6.62
CA GLU A 14 -6.19 6.54 -5.63
C GLU A 14 -5.41 7.82 -5.89
N LEU A 15 -5.34 8.25 -7.16
CA LEU A 15 -4.60 9.43 -7.59
C LEU A 15 -5.49 10.67 -7.81
N ARG A 16 -6.81 10.50 -7.90
CA ARG A 16 -7.78 11.55 -8.20
C ARG A 16 -7.57 12.84 -7.40
N ASP A 17 -7.22 12.68 -6.13
CA ASP A 17 -7.09 13.77 -5.19
C ASP A 17 -5.64 14.28 -5.01
N VAL A 18 -4.66 13.64 -5.66
CA VAL A 18 -3.23 13.96 -5.56
C VAL A 18 -2.87 15.01 -6.60
N SER A 19 -2.13 16.06 -6.21
CA SER A 19 -1.75 17.13 -7.13
C SER A 19 -0.51 16.79 -7.96
N GLY A 20 -0.46 17.36 -9.18
CA GLY A 20 0.69 17.23 -10.09
C GLY A 20 0.91 15.82 -10.62
N VAL A 21 -0.15 15.00 -10.64
CA VAL A 21 -0.09 13.62 -11.15
C VAL A 21 0.24 13.62 -12.63
N ARG A 22 1.35 12.95 -12.98
CA ARG A 22 1.70 12.62 -14.37
C ARG A 22 2.05 11.14 -14.43
N VAL A 23 1.37 10.41 -15.30
CA VAL A 23 1.64 9.00 -15.54
C VAL A 23 2.59 8.93 -16.73
N GLY A 24 3.84 8.53 -16.48
CA GLY A 24 4.80 8.20 -17.52
C GLY A 24 4.80 6.69 -17.80
N ASP A 25 5.59 6.22 -18.76
CA ASP A 25 5.59 4.81 -19.18
C ASP A 25 5.94 3.83 -18.04
N ARG A 26 6.79 4.25 -17.09
CA ARG A 26 7.28 3.38 -16.00
C ARG A 26 7.19 3.98 -14.61
N PHE A 27 6.58 5.15 -14.49
CA PHE A 27 6.49 5.88 -13.23
C PHE A 27 5.20 6.68 -13.11
N VAL A 28 4.80 6.94 -11.89
CA VAL A 28 3.87 8.01 -11.55
C VAL A 28 4.65 9.15 -10.90
N GLU A 29 4.52 10.34 -11.44
CA GLU A 29 5.07 11.57 -10.90
C GLU A 29 3.97 12.32 -10.16
N VAL A 30 4.29 12.91 -9.01
CA VAL A 30 3.38 13.73 -8.20
C VAL A 30 4.10 14.94 -7.65
N THR A 31 3.37 16.00 -7.29
CA THR A 31 3.96 17.13 -6.56
C THR A 31 4.32 16.70 -5.14
N CYS A 32 5.57 16.94 -4.74
CA CYS A 32 6.04 16.74 -3.39
C CYS A 32 6.71 17.99 -2.83
N GLY A 33 6.99 17.98 -1.54
CA GLY A 33 7.84 18.98 -0.93
C GLY A 33 8.32 18.60 0.45
N CYS A 34 9.15 19.45 1.02
CA CYS A 34 9.59 19.34 2.41
C CYS A 34 9.61 20.75 3.03
N THR A 35 9.03 20.88 4.21
CA THR A 35 8.95 22.17 4.92
C THR A 35 10.09 22.29 5.93
N SER A 36 10.90 23.33 5.77
CA SER A 36 11.93 23.76 6.71
C SER A 36 11.43 24.96 7.51
N ALA A 37 11.71 24.97 8.82
CA ALA A 37 11.37 26.11 9.67
C ALA A 37 12.12 27.40 9.27
N ARG A 38 13.30 27.26 8.65
CA ARG A 38 14.17 28.38 8.28
C ARG A 38 13.92 28.89 6.86
N TYR A 39 13.58 27.99 5.93
CA TYR A 39 13.55 28.29 4.50
C TYR A 39 12.16 28.14 3.86
N GLY A 40 11.15 27.76 4.64
CA GLY A 40 9.81 27.49 4.12
C GLY A 40 9.75 26.19 3.34
N ASP A 41 8.92 26.14 2.30
CA ASP A 41 8.71 24.94 1.49
C ASP A 41 9.73 24.81 0.37
N ALA A 42 10.51 23.73 0.39
CA ALA A 42 11.17 23.24 -0.81
C ALA A 42 10.18 22.36 -1.57
N VAL A 43 9.81 22.76 -2.78
CA VAL A 43 8.88 22.00 -3.64
C VAL A 43 9.67 21.19 -4.66
N GLY A 44 9.10 20.09 -5.13
CA GLY A 44 9.65 19.28 -6.19
C GLY A 44 8.64 18.31 -6.77
N ARG A 45 9.12 17.40 -7.61
CA ARG A 45 8.35 16.33 -8.23
C ARG A 45 8.90 14.98 -7.81
N LEU A 46 8.05 14.15 -7.22
CA LEU A 46 8.38 12.78 -6.80
C LEU A 46 7.95 11.79 -7.87
N ARG A 47 8.89 11.05 -8.44
CA ARG A 47 8.65 9.90 -9.32
C ARG A 47 8.68 8.60 -8.53
N LEU A 48 7.63 7.80 -8.74
CA LEU A 48 7.38 6.51 -8.12
C LEU A 48 7.48 5.43 -9.19
N PHE A 49 8.48 4.57 -9.11
CA PHE A 49 8.71 3.51 -10.10
C PHE A 49 8.16 2.17 -9.63
N ALA A 50 7.79 1.31 -10.60
CA ALA A 50 7.36 -0.07 -10.35
C ALA A 50 8.38 -0.90 -9.54
N SER A 51 9.68 -0.60 -9.75
CA SER A 51 10.82 -1.20 -9.05
C SER A 51 10.84 -0.89 -7.55
N GLY A 52 10.06 0.07 -7.09
CA GLY A 52 10.14 0.62 -5.73
C GLY A 52 11.20 1.70 -5.58
N GLU A 53 11.86 2.11 -6.67
CA GLU A 53 12.70 3.29 -6.66
C GLU A 53 11.86 4.57 -6.52
N LEU A 54 12.42 5.54 -5.79
CA LEU A 54 11.86 6.87 -5.61
C LEU A 54 12.91 7.90 -6.03
N GLN A 55 12.53 8.83 -6.89
CA GLN A 55 13.37 9.92 -7.33
C GLN A 55 12.64 11.24 -7.16
N VAL A 56 13.35 12.26 -6.69
CA VAL A 56 12.83 13.62 -6.55
C VAL A 56 13.63 14.53 -7.48
N SER A 57 12.92 15.24 -8.35
CA SER A 57 13.43 16.42 -9.03
C SER A 57 13.08 17.64 -8.19
N CYS A 58 14.09 18.40 -7.76
CA CYS A 58 13.89 19.56 -6.91
C CYS A 58 13.56 20.81 -7.75
N ASP A 59 12.58 21.60 -7.28
CA ASP A 59 12.25 22.91 -7.86
C ASP A 59 12.16 23.98 -6.75
N CYS A 60 12.99 23.85 -5.70
CA CYS A 60 12.94 24.73 -4.52
C CYS A 60 13.24 26.20 -4.84
N THR A 61 14.05 26.44 -5.86
CA THR A 61 14.41 27.77 -6.37
C THR A 61 14.57 27.72 -7.89
N PRO A 62 14.33 28.82 -8.61
CA PRO A 62 14.69 28.93 -10.01
C PRO A 62 16.18 28.63 -10.20
N GLY A 63 16.51 27.69 -11.09
CA GLY A 63 17.88 27.26 -11.36
C GLY A 63 18.42 26.15 -10.45
N CYS A 64 17.60 25.57 -9.57
CA CYS A 64 17.99 24.35 -8.85
C CYS A 64 18.22 23.21 -9.85
N ASP A 65 19.42 22.64 -9.84
CA ASP A 65 19.88 21.59 -10.76
C ASP A 65 19.76 20.18 -10.15
N GLN A 66 19.22 20.09 -8.93
CA GLN A 66 19.15 18.84 -8.19
C GLN A 66 18.03 17.96 -8.75
N ASP A 67 18.43 17.01 -9.58
CA ASP A 67 17.55 15.98 -10.15
C ASP A 67 17.90 14.59 -9.61
N LYS A 68 16.93 13.66 -9.70
CA LYS A 68 17.09 12.25 -9.29
C LYS A 68 17.54 12.05 -7.85
N LEU A 69 17.21 12.96 -6.95
CA LEU A 69 17.50 12.82 -5.52
C LEU A 69 16.69 11.67 -4.91
N SER A 70 17.28 10.92 -3.99
CA SER A 70 16.46 10.09 -3.10
C SER A 70 15.61 10.99 -2.19
N PRO A 71 14.45 10.56 -1.68
CA PRO A 71 13.66 11.37 -0.75
C PRO A 71 14.43 11.81 0.50
N ALA A 72 15.37 11.01 0.98
CA ALA A 72 16.26 11.39 2.09
C ALA A 72 17.27 12.47 1.69
N ALA A 73 17.83 12.39 0.47
CA ALA A 73 18.73 13.41 -0.06
C ALA A 73 17.98 14.73 -0.32
N PHE A 74 16.74 14.66 -0.80
CA PHE A 74 15.86 15.82 -0.95
C PHE A 74 15.51 16.47 0.40
N GLU A 75 15.19 15.67 1.42
CA GLU A 75 14.99 16.18 2.78
C GLU A 75 16.20 16.98 3.25
N LYS A 76 17.41 16.40 3.13
CA LYS A 76 18.66 17.08 3.48
C LYS A 76 18.87 18.37 2.67
N HIS A 77 18.64 18.30 1.36
CA HIS A 77 18.74 19.45 0.47
C HIS A 77 17.78 20.59 0.85
N SER A 78 16.57 20.28 1.31
CA SER A 78 15.60 21.27 1.80
C SER A 78 15.99 21.95 3.13
N GLY A 79 17.16 21.61 3.69
CA GLY A 79 17.65 22.14 4.97
C GLY A 79 17.01 21.47 6.18
N ARG A 80 16.56 20.20 6.02
CA ARG A 80 16.02 19.39 7.11
C ARG A 80 16.80 18.08 7.19
N GLU A 81 17.32 17.73 8.36
CA GLU A 81 17.99 16.45 8.55
C GLU A 81 17.32 15.72 9.72
N THR A 82 16.35 14.87 9.41
CA THR A 82 15.76 13.98 10.41
C THR A 82 16.32 12.58 10.18
N ALA A 83 17.00 12.01 11.17
CA ALA A 83 17.75 10.73 11.10
C ALA A 83 17.02 9.57 10.38
N GLY A 84 16.99 9.60 9.05
CA GLY A 84 16.28 8.67 8.17
C GLY A 84 14.75 8.71 8.23
N ARG A 85 14.09 9.76 8.74
CA ARG A 85 12.62 9.82 8.89
C ARG A 85 11.89 10.62 7.81
N TRP A 86 12.51 10.72 6.64
CA TRP A 86 12.01 11.46 5.49
C TRP A 86 10.55 11.14 5.11
N GLN A 87 10.04 9.92 5.39
CA GLN A 87 8.64 9.57 5.07
C GLN A 87 7.61 10.41 5.83
N ASN A 88 8.01 11.03 6.95
CA ASN A 88 7.15 11.88 7.76
C ASN A 88 7.33 13.38 7.47
N THR A 89 8.40 13.73 6.77
CA THR A 89 8.80 15.13 6.55
C THR A 89 8.64 15.54 5.09
N VAL A 90 8.86 14.62 4.15
CA VAL A 90 8.49 14.77 2.75
C VAL A 90 6.98 14.53 2.63
N TRP A 91 6.29 15.52 2.08
CA TRP A 91 4.86 15.54 1.89
C TRP A 91 4.50 15.56 0.40
N VAL A 92 3.25 15.23 0.11
CA VAL A 92 2.59 15.42 -1.19
C VAL A 92 1.33 16.24 -0.97
N MET A 93 0.86 16.90 -2.02
CA MET A 93 -0.39 17.67 -1.97
C MET A 93 -1.57 16.76 -2.28
N VAL A 94 -2.52 16.68 -1.36
CA VAL A 94 -3.77 15.92 -1.52
C VAL A 94 -4.94 16.85 -1.18
N LYS A 95 -5.82 17.13 -2.14
CA LYS A 95 -6.92 18.12 -1.99
C LYS A 95 -6.47 19.50 -1.51
N GLY A 96 -5.24 19.91 -1.82
CA GLY A 96 -4.66 21.17 -1.35
C GLY A 96 -4.02 21.09 0.04
N ASP A 97 -4.10 19.96 0.73
CA ASP A 97 -3.44 19.74 2.02
C ASP A 97 -2.08 19.07 1.87
N LYS A 98 -1.12 19.48 2.71
CA LYS A 98 0.20 18.82 2.83
C LYS A 98 0.06 17.53 3.62
N VAL A 99 0.16 16.39 2.94
CA VAL A 99 0.05 15.07 3.56
C VAL A 99 1.41 14.37 3.50
N ALA A 100 1.96 14.01 4.66
CA ALA A 100 3.21 13.26 4.75
C ALA A 100 3.13 11.93 3.97
N LEU A 101 4.20 11.56 3.24
CA LEU A 101 4.23 10.35 2.41
C LEU A 101 3.86 9.07 3.18
N SER A 102 4.26 8.96 4.46
CA SER A 102 3.92 7.84 5.34
C SER A 102 2.42 7.66 5.62
N LYS A 103 1.61 8.69 5.34
CA LYS A 103 0.15 8.68 5.46
C LYS A 103 -0.56 8.41 4.13
N THR A 104 0.18 8.26 3.03
CA THR A 104 -0.36 8.02 1.70
C THR A 104 -0.15 6.57 1.24
N CYS A 105 -0.84 6.17 0.17
CA CYS A 105 -0.60 4.88 -0.49
C CYS A 105 0.62 4.89 -1.43
N LEU A 106 1.29 6.03 -1.63
CA LEU A 106 2.36 6.20 -2.63
C LEU A 106 3.60 5.35 -2.31
N LEU A 107 3.89 5.06 -1.04
CA LEU A 107 5.02 4.23 -0.64
C LEU A 107 4.79 2.71 -0.83
N ARG A 108 3.69 2.30 -1.48
CA ARG A 108 3.31 0.90 -1.75
C ARG A 108 4.43 0.07 -2.36
N TYR A 109 5.16 0.59 -3.35
CA TYR A 109 6.22 -0.15 -4.05
C TYR A 109 7.59 0.02 -3.41
N TYR A 110 7.83 1.11 -2.67
CA TYR A 110 9.13 1.39 -2.04
C TYR A 110 9.60 0.29 -1.08
N HIS A 111 8.66 -0.33 -0.36
CA HIS A 111 8.99 -1.41 0.58
C HIS A 111 9.45 -2.72 -0.07
N LYS A 112 9.27 -2.92 -1.40
CA LYS A 112 9.81 -4.09 -2.10
C LYS A 112 11.34 -4.10 -2.11
N LYS A 113 11.99 -2.94 -2.28
CA LYS A 113 13.46 -2.80 -2.24
C LYS A 113 14.06 -3.08 -0.85
N LEU A 114 13.31 -2.81 0.23
CA LEU A 114 13.78 -3.11 1.59
C LEU A 114 13.73 -4.60 1.94
N LYS A 115 12.94 -5.40 1.22
CA LYS A 115 12.82 -6.85 1.45
C LYS A 115 13.94 -7.66 0.76
N SER A 116 14.70 -7.08 -0.17
CA SER A 116 15.85 -7.74 -0.81
C SER A 116 17.16 -7.63 -0.01
N SER A 117 17.16 -7.00 1.17
CA SER A 117 18.40 -6.66 1.89
C SER A 117 18.42 -6.96 3.39
N SER A 118 17.52 -7.81 3.91
CA SER A 118 17.61 -8.22 5.33
C SER A 118 17.05 -9.62 5.57
N ALA A 119 17.86 -10.62 5.25
CA ALA A 119 17.94 -11.82 6.06
C ALA A 119 18.90 -11.54 7.22
N ASN A 120 18.44 -10.81 8.25
CA ASN A 120 18.98 -10.95 9.61
C ASN A 120 18.11 -10.20 10.64
N GLY A 121 17.94 -10.86 11.78
CA GLY A 121 16.94 -10.57 12.80
C GLY A 121 16.99 -9.16 13.39
N GLY A 122 15.81 -8.56 13.52
CA GLY A 122 15.63 -7.26 14.15
C GLY A 122 14.18 -6.82 14.21
N GLY A 123 13.38 -7.46 15.07
CA GLY A 123 12.23 -6.91 15.82
C GLY A 123 11.10 -6.15 15.10
N ARG A 124 11.06 -6.03 13.77
CA ARG A 124 9.92 -5.42 13.06
C ARG A 124 8.89 -6.50 12.80
N ARG A 125 7.82 -6.51 13.63
CA ARG A 125 6.63 -7.32 13.39
C ARG A 125 6.25 -7.25 11.90
N PRO A 126 5.94 -8.38 11.25
CA PRO A 126 5.53 -8.40 9.86
C PRO A 126 4.44 -7.35 9.59
N PRO A 127 4.37 -6.78 8.38
CA PRO A 127 3.22 -5.94 8.01
C PRO A 127 1.94 -6.68 8.39
N CYS A 128 1.12 -6.07 9.25
CA CYS A 128 -0.15 -6.65 9.58
C CYS A 128 -1.02 -6.50 8.32
N HIS A 129 -1.57 -7.57 7.78
CA HIS A 129 -2.62 -7.45 6.78
C HIS A 129 -3.88 -7.01 7.50
N ARG A 130 -4.52 -5.92 7.07
CA ARG A 130 -5.81 -5.53 7.63
C ARG A 130 -6.83 -6.62 7.38
N ASP A 131 -7.83 -6.68 8.23
CA ASP A 131 -8.92 -7.61 8.07
C ASP A 131 -9.76 -7.23 6.84
N GLU A 132 -10.17 -8.23 6.07
CA GLU A 132 -11.08 -8.08 4.93
C GLU A 132 -12.38 -8.86 5.17
N PHE A 133 -13.38 -8.63 4.34
CA PHE A 133 -14.70 -9.22 4.49
C PHE A 133 -15.18 -9.81 3.17
N VAL A 134 -15.85 -10.95 3.25
CA VAL A 134 -16.55 -11.58 2.11
C VAL A 134 -18.02 -11.64 2.42
N ARG A 135 -18.86 -11.33 1.42
CA ARG A 135 -20.32 -11.37 1.54
C ARG A 135 -20.83 -12.78 1.23
N CYS A 136 -21.64 -13.33 2.12
CA CYS A 136 -22.35 -14.58 1.89
C CYS A 136 -23.42 -14.41 0.81
N ALA A 137 -23.38 -15.24 -0.24
CA ALA A 137 -24.38 -15.23 -1.30
C ALA A 137 -25.78 -15.66 -0.81
N GLY A 138 -25.87 -16.50 0.22
CA GLY A 138 -27.13 -17.03 0.72
C GLY A 138 -27.89 -16.10 1.67
N CYS A 139 -27.19 -15.31 2.51
CA CYS A 139 -27.83 -14.44 3.50
C CYS A 139 -27.40 -12.96 3.44
N GLY A 140 -26.44 -12.61 2.57
CA GLY A 140 -25.95 -11.24 2.43
C GLY A 140 -25.05 -10.74 3.57
N LYS A 141 -24.89 -11.50 4.67
CA LYS A 141 -24.01 -11.14 5.79
C LYS A 141 -22.55 -11.16 5.37
N GLU A 142 -21.77 -10.20 5.88
CA GLU A 142 -20.33 -10.12 5.71
C GLU A 142 -19.60 -10.91 6.79
N ARG A 143 -18.62 -11.73 6.38
CA ARG A 143 -17.78 -12.54 7.27
C ARG A 143 -16.31 -12.11 7.15
N ARG A 144 -15.65 -12.00 8.31
CA ARG A 144 -14.31 -11.41 8.45
C ARG A 144 -13.20 -12.43 8.22
N PHE A 145 -12.20 -12.03 7.44
CA PHE A 145 -10.92 -12.72 7.23
C PHE A 145 -9.77 -11.89 7.81
N ARG A 146 -8.92 -12.50 8.65
CA ARG A 146 -7.84 -11.79 9.35
C ARG A 146 -6.53 -11.71 8.55
N LEU A 147 -6.31 -12.57 7.56
CA LEU A 147 -5.15 -12.47 6.66
C LEU A 147 -3.76 -12.45 7.39
N ARG A 148 -3.65 -13.01 8.61
CA ARG A 148 -2.41 -12.98 9.39
C ARG A 148 -1.38 -13.97 8.87
N THR A 149 -1.83 -15.08 8.30
CA THR A 149 -0.96 -16.12 7.74
C THR A 149 -1.17 -16.26 6.22
N LYS A 150 -0.25 -16.99 5.58
CA LYS A 150 -0.34 -17.28 4.14
C LYS A 150 -1.59 -18.11 3.83
N GLU A 151 -1.93 -19.04 4.71
CA GLU A 151 -3.12 -19.89 4.62
C GLU A 151 -4.40 -19.05 4.74
N GLU A 152 -4.47 -18.15 5.72
CA GLU A 152 -5.61 -17.23 5.87
C GLU A 152 -5.77 -16.31 4.66
N CYS A 153 -4.66 -15.84 4.08
CA CYS A 153 -4.68 -15.08 2.83
C CYS A 153 -5.22 -15.92 1.67
N ARG A 154 -4.78 -17.17 1.54
CA ARG A 154 -5.23 -18.06 0.46
C ARG A 154 -6.74 -18.32 0.54
N LEU A 155 -7.23 -18.61 1.75
CA LEU A 155 -8.65 -18.84 2.00
C LEU A 155 -9.51 -17.63 1.61
N TYR A 156 -9.04 -16.42 1.88
CA TYR A 156 -9.71 -15.20 1.42
C TYR A 156 -9.72 -15.08 -0.10
N HIS A 157 -8.60 -15.36 -0.77
CA HIS A 157 -8.53 -15.33 -2.24
C HIS A 157 -9.51 -16.33 -2.89
N ASP A 158 -9.57 -17.54 -2.34
CA ASP A 158 -10.48 -18.59 -2.85
C ASP A 158 -11.95 -18.23 -2.58
N ALA A 159 -12.25 -17.63 -1.43
CA ALA A 159 -13.60 -17.13 -1.11
C ALA A 159 -14.02 -15.97 -2.03
N MET A 160 -13.13 -14.99 -2.27
CA MET A 160 -13.40 -13.85 -3.16
C MET A 160 -13.56 -14.25 -4.62
N ALA A 161 -12.90 -15.33 -5.06
CA ALA A 161 -13.03 -15.83 -6.43
C ALA A 161 -14.36 -16.55 -6.69
N ARG A 162 -15.08 -16.93 -5.63
CA ARG A 162 -16.35 -17.67 -5.70
C ARG A 162 -17.54 -16.73 -5.51
N HIS A 163 -18.33 -16.55 -6.56
CA HIS A 163 -19.59 -15.78 -6.48
C HIS A 163 -20.68 -16.48 -5.66
N ASP A 164 -20.59 -17.80 -5.54
CA ASP A 164 -21.51 -18.66 -4.79
C ASP A 164 -21.08 -18.87 -3.33
N TRP A 165 -20.04 -18.16 -2.86
CA TRP A 165 -19.50 -18.36 -1.52
C TRP A 165 -20.55 -18.08 -0.43
N THR A 166 -20.69 -19.00 0.53
CA THR A 166 -21.65 -18.90 1.63
C THR A 166 -20.99 -19.01 3.00
N CYS A 167 -21.72 -18.71 4.08
CA CYS A 167 -21.26 -18.92 5.46
C CYS A 167 -20.76 -20.35 5.72
N LYS A 168 -21.35 -21.36 5.06
CA LYS A 168 -20.95 -22.77 5.21
C LYS A 168 -19.57 -23.05 4.63
N ASP A 169 -19.15 -22.27 3.64
CA ASP A 169 -17.82 -22.31 3.03
C ASP A 169 -16.77 -21.60 3.88
N MET A 170 -17.17 -20.95 4.98
CA MET A 170 -16.23 -20.30 5.89
C MET A 170 -15.29 -21.35 6.50
N PRO A 171 -13.97 -21.21 6.30
CA PRO A 171 -13.02 -22.13 6.91
C PRO A 171 -13.08 -21.99 8.45
N PRO A 172 -12.90 -23.10 9.19
CA PRO A 172 -12.78 -23.03 10.64
C PRO A 172 -11.56 -22.18 11.01
N ALA A 173 -11.80 -20.94 11.45
CA ALA A 173 -10.73 -19.98 11.72
C ALA A 173 -10.28 -20.07 13.19
N GLY A 174 -9.02 -20.47 13.41
CA GLY A 174 -8.38 -20.49 14.73
C GLY A 174 -8.93 -21.56 15.69
N ARG A 175 -9.02 -21.23 16.99
CA ARG A 175 -9.47 -22.15 18.05
C ARG A 175 -10.98 -22.43 18.06
N CYS A 176 -11.77 -21.78 17.21
CA CYS A 176 -13.21 -22.01 17.15
C CYS A 176 -13.51 -23.11 16.12
N ARG A 177 -13.92 -24.29 16.59
CA ARG A 177 -14.29 -25.43 15.73
C ARG A 177 -15.70 -25.32 15.14
N VAL A 178 -16.47 -24.31 15.52
CA VAL A 178 -17.86 -24.15 15.08
C VAL A 178 -17.88 -23.59 13.66
N ARG A 179 -18.52 -24.32 12.75
CA ARG A 179 -18.77 -23.85 11.39
C ARG A 179 -19.78 -22.71 11.43
N VAL A 180 -19.44 -21.60 10.79
CA VAL A 180 -20.32 -20.43 10.74
C VAL A 180 -21.53 -20.75 9.89
N SER A 181 -22.73 -20.39 10.37
CA SER A 181 -23.98 -20.58 9.62
C SER A 181 -24.60 -19.25 9.19
N CYS A 182 -25.66 -19.30 8.39
CA CYS A 182 -26.42 -18.11 8.01
C CYS A 182 -27.28 -17.58 9.16
N GLU A 183 -27.62 -18.42 10.14
CA GLU A 183 -28.40 -18.05 11.32
C GLU A 183 -27.58 -17.23 12.30
N GLU A 184 -26.26 -17.46 12.35
CA GLU A 184 -25.38 -16.68 13.21
C GLU A 184 -25.39 -15.20 12.83
N GLU A 185 -25.45 -14.36 13.87
CA GLU A 185 -25.49 -12.91 13.74
C GLU A 185 -24.29 -12.35 12.99
N GLU A 186 -24.52 -11.25 12.29
CA GLU A 186 -23.45 -10.51 11.64
C GLU A 186 -22.64 -9.73 12.68
N GLU A 187 -21.35 -9.57 12.42
CA GLU A 187 -20.54 -8.68 13.22
C GLU A 187 -21.04 -7.22 13.13
N ARG A 188 -21.29 -6.59 14.29
CA ARG A 188 -21.73 -5.18 14.36
C ARG A 188 -20.83 -4.22 13.57
N ALA A 189 -21.43 -3.24 12.90
CA ALA A 189 -20.72 -2.25 12.07
C ALA A 189 -19.57 -1.53 12.81
N SER A 190 -19.76 -1.20 14.08
CA SER A 190 -18.73 -0.56 14.91
C SER A 190 -17.52 -1.46 15.20
N ARG A 191 -17.64 -2.79 15.10
CA ARG A 191 -16.49 -3.71 15.12
C ARG A 191 -15.86 -3.87 13.74
N LYS A 192 -16.66 -3.87 12.67
CA LYS A 192 -16.17 -3.87 11.28
C LYS A 192 -15.24 -2.69 10.98
N ALA A 193 -15.47 -1.55 11.61
CA ALA A 193 -14.57 -0.38 11.55
C ALA A 193 -13.15 -0.67 12.05
N SER A 194 -12.99 -1.62 12.98
CA SER A 194 -11.68 -2.07 13.45
C SER A 194 -11.15 -3.21 12.59
N ARG A 195 -10.19 -2.91 11.73
CA ARG A 195 -9.59 -3.86 10.79
C ARG A 195 -8.21 -4.36 11.21
N GLY A 196 -7.93 -4.40 12.51
CA GLY A 196 -6.69 -4.99 13.06
C GLY A 196 -5.44 -4.12 12.92
N CYS A 197 -5.59 -2.81 12.69
CA CYS A 197 -4.45 -1.89 12.69
C CYS A 197 -3.89 -1.70 14.09
N THR A 198 -2.57 -1.85 14.25
CA THR A 198 -1.88 -1.72 15.54
C THR A 198 -1.76 -0.26 16.04
N ARG A 199 -2.02 0.73 15.18
CA ARG A 199 -1.89 2.15 15.52
C ARG A 199 -3.20 2.82 15.95
N ALA A 200 -4.32 2.41 15.35
CA ALA A 200 -5.62 2.98 15.63
C ALA A 200 -6.72 2.00 15.25
N ALA A 201 -7.73 1.84 16.11
CA ALA A 201 -8.84 0.94 15.85
C ALA A 201 -9.58 1.33 14.56
N THR A 202 -9.95 2.58 14.38
CA THR A 202 -10.70 3.09 13.22
C THR A 202 -9.81 3.44 12.01
N CYS A 203 -8.62 2.88 11.92
CA CYS A 203 -7.70 3.15 10.83
C CYS A 203 -8.31 2.75 9.47
N LYS A 204 -8.52 3.72 8.59
CA LYS A 204 -9.03 3.49 7.21
C LYS A 204 -8.01 2.83 6.27
N GLY A 205 -6.77 2.67 6.72
CA GLY A 205 -5.69 2.06 5.97
C GLY A 205 -4.42 2.89 6.08
N CYS A 206 -3.42 2.39 6.79
CA CYS A 206 -2.09 2.99 6.84
C CYS A 206 -1.06 2.01 6.30
N VAL A 207 0.14 2.51 5.99
CA VAL A 207 1.26 1.71 5.46
C VAL A 207 1.70 0.54 6.35
N ARG A 208 1.24 0.47 7.60
CA ARG A 208 1.52 -0.65 8.52
C ARG A 208 0.46 -1.74 8.54
N CYS A 209 -0.78 -1.41 8.18
CA CYS A 209 -1.90 -2.36 8.18
C CYS A 209 -2.41 -2.70 6.78
N VAL A 210 -2.13 -1.87 5.77
CA VAL A 210 -2.44 -2.23 4.38
C VAL A 210 -1.19 -2.85 3.78
N CYS A 211 -1.26 -4.15 3.50
CA CYS A 211 -0.23 -4.81 2.73
C CYS A 211 -0.55 -4.63 1.25
N PHE A 212 0.34 -3.94 0.55
CA PHE A 212 0.14 -3.69 -0.86
C PHE A 212 0.66 -4.83 -1.76
N GLY A 213 1.37 -5.79 -1.19
CA GLY A 213 1.79 -7.02 -1.87
C GLY A 213 3.03 -7.61 -1.23
N CYS A 214 2.94 -8.87 -0.83
CA CYS A 214 4.07 -9.66 -0.37
C CYS A 214 3.82 -11.15 -0.66
N GLU A 215 4.86 -11.97 -0.52
CA GLU A 215 4.78 -13.42 -0.74
C GLU A 215 3.82 -14.16 0.20
N THR A 216 3.38 -13.51 1.29
CA THR A 216 2.35 -14.03 2.19
C THR A 216 0.94 -13.88 1.60
N CYS A 217 0.66 -12.77 0.92
CA CYS A 217 -0.69 -12.45 0.41
C CYS A 217 -0.80 -12.49 -1.12
N ARG A 218 0.28 -12.86 -1.82
CA ARG A 218 0.32 -12.99 -3.27
C ARG A 218 0.72 -14.41 -3.62
N PHE A 219 -0.04 -15.00 -4.53
CA PHE A 219 0.11 -16.40 -4.90
C PHE A 219 0.32 -16.55 -6.40
N ALA A 220 1.38 -17.24 -6.79
CA ALA A 220 1.58 -17.65 -8.17
C ALA A 220 0.42 -18.56 -8.58
N GLY A 221 -0.24 -18.24 -9.70
CA GLY A 221 -1.43 -18.96 -10.17
C GLY A 221 -2.77 -18.51 -9.56
N CYS A 222 -2.81 -17.46 -8.73
CA CYS A 222 -4.08 -16.81 -8.39
C CYS A 222 -4.47 -15.82 -9.51
N ALA A 223 -5.69 -15.97 -10.03
CA ALA A 223 -6.21 -15.16 -11.12
C ALA A 223 -6.72 -13.77 -10.69
N CYS A 224 -6.69 -13.44 -9.40
CA CYS A 224 -7.13 -12.12 -8.96
C CYS A 224 -6.16 -11.04 -9.45
N GLN A 225 -6.70 -9.90 -9.87
CA GLN A 225 -5.94 -8.81 -10.49
C GLN A 225 -4.70 -8.43 -9.66
N THR A 226 -4.84 -8.33 -8.34
CA THR A 226 -3.74 -7.93 -7.45
C THR A 226 -2.62 -8.97 -7.34
N CYS A 227 -2.90 -10.27 -7.53
CA CYS A 227 -1.87 -11.30 -7.63
C CYS A 227 -1.20 -11.28 -8.99
N VAL A 228 -1.99 -11.16 -10.07
CA VAL A 228 -1.49 -11.05 -11.43
C VAL A 228 -0.54 -9.86 -11.57
N ASP A 229 -0.93 -8.68 -11.09
CA ASP A 229 -0.11 -7.47 -11.10
C ASP A 229 1.19 -7.67 -10.31
N PHE A 230 1.10 -8.32 -9.14
CA PHE A 230 2.27 -8.56 -8.30
C PHE A 230 3.34 -9.41 -9.00
N TYR A 231 2.94 -10.51 -9.66
CA TYR A 231 3.87 -11.42 -10.33
C TYR A 231 4.31 -10.92 -11.70
N ARG A 232 3.45 -10.22 -12.46
CA ARG A 232 3.87 -9.55 -13.71
C ARG A 232 5.02 -8.58 -13.45
N ILE A 233 4.92 -7.77 -12.40
CA ILE A 233 5.98 -6.83 -12.02
C ILE A 233 7.25 -7.57 -11.55
N ASN A 234 7.13 -8.69 -10.83
CA ASN A 234 8.30 -9.42 -10.31
C ASN A 234 9.08 -10.19 -11.39
N CYS A 235 8.41 -10.70 -12.44
CA CYS A 235 9.09 -11.34 -13.57
C CYS A 235 9.96 -10.33 -14.35
N MET A 236 9.52 -9.07 -14.44
CA MET A 236 10.26 -7.98 -15.10
C MET A 236 11.53 -7.53 -14.35
N ILE A 237 11.68 -7.85 -13.07
CA ILE A 237 12.85 -7.45 -12.24
C ILE A 237 13.99 -8.48 -12.33
N ASN A 238 13.69 -9.74 -12.64
CA ASN A 238 14.67 -10.84 -12.68
C ASN A 238 15.04 -11.26 -14.11
N SER A 239 14.69 -10.46 -15.12
CA SER A 239 15.01 -10.68 -16.55
C SER A 239 16.00 -9.65 -17.05
#